data_AF-A0A939AQH7-F1
#
_entry.id   AF-A0A939AQH7-F1
#
_cell.length_a   1.000
_cell.length_b   1.000
_cell.length_c   1.000
_cell.angle_alpha   90.00
_cell.angle_beta   90.00
_cell.angle_gamma   90.00
#
_symmetry.space_group_name_H-M   'P 1'
#
loop_
_entity.id
_entity.type
_entity.pdbx_description
1 polymer ?
#
loop_
_entity_poly.entity_id
_entity_poly.type
_entity_poly.pdbx_seq_one_letter_code
_entity_poly.pdbx_strand_id
1 'polypeptide(L)'
;MAERHGFAVAVYVLYPMQDLLRGSHLAALEAIRRAAGDLRLIDTAPALLDDPRRYYFRYDGHFNAAGAERVAALLAAEAGR
;
A
#
# COMPACT_ATOMS: atom_id res chain seq x y z
N MET A 1 -4.73 12.66 -18.08
CA MET A 1 -4.33 14.06 -17.77
C MET A 1 -2.88 14.16 -17.30
N ALA A 2 -2.36 13.24 -16.47
CA ALA A 2 -0.95 13.19 -16.04
C ALA A 2 0.05 12.81 -17.16
N GLU A 3 -0.29 11.84 -18.02
CA GLU A 3 0.57 11.40 -19.13
C GLU A 3 0.87 12.51 -20.15
N ARG A 4 -0.08 13.43 -20.38
CA ARG A 4 0.10 14.59 -21.27
C ARG A 4 1.19 15.57 -20.79
N HIS A 5 1.61 15.45 -19.53
CA HIS A 5 2.67 16.25 -18.94
C HIS A 5 3.92 15.41 -18.58
N GLY A 6 3.99 14.15 -19.03
CA GLY A 6 5.14 13.28 -18.79
C GLY A 6 5.23 12.69 -17.38
N PHE A 7 4.15 12.73 -16.59
CA PHE A 7 4.15 12.11 -15.26
C PHE A 7 3.75 10.63 -15.35
N ALA A 8 4.60 9.77 -14.81
CA ALA A 8 4.24 8.39 -14.51
C ALA A 8 3.26 8.36 -13.33
N VAL A 9 2.22 7.54 -13.44
CA VAL A 9 1.21 7.36 -12.38
C VAL A 9 1.39 5.97 -11.78
N ALA A 10 1.43 5.90 -10.45
CA ALA A 10 1.36 4.66 -9.70
C ALA A 10 0.24 4.73 -8.66
N VAL A 11 -0.38 3.60 -8.38
CA VAL A 11 -1.42 3.45 -7.36
C VAL A 11 -0.85 2.62 -6.22
N TYR A 12 -0.83 3.20 -5.02
CA TYR A 12 -0.41 2.53 -3.80
C TYR A 12 -1.61 1.83 -3.17
N VAL A 13 -1.48 0.55 -2.89
CA VAL A 13 -2.55 -0.23 -2.28
C VAL A 13 -2.36 -0.25 -0.77
N LEU A 14 -3.26 0.42 -0.05
CA LEU A 14 -3.28 0.44 1.41
C LEU A 14 -4.29 -0.60 1.92
N TYR A 15 -3.88 -1.37 2.91
CA TYR A 15 -4.71 -2.46 3.44
C TYR A 15 -5.28 -2.10 4.82
N PRO A 16 -6.49 -2.55 5.15
CA PRO A 16 -6.92 -2.64 6.54
C PRO A 16 -6.00 -3.59 7.31
N MET A 17 -5.69 -3.26 8.57
CA MET A 17 -4.89 -4.13 9.45
C MET A 17 -5.42 -5.57 9.48
N GLN A 18 -6.74 -5.74 9.47
CA GLN A 18 -7.39 -7.04 9.55
C GLN A 18 -7.09 -7.92 8.34
N ASP A 19 -6.89 -7.33 7.16
CA ASP A 19 -6.54 -8.09 5.95
C ASP A 19 -5.07 -8.55 5.96
N LEU A 20 -4.20 -7.73 6.55
CA LEU A 20 -2.82 -8.12 6.81
C LEU A 20 -2.77 -9.27 7.83
N LEU A 21 -3.51 -9.15 8.94
CA LEU A 21 -3.56 -10.17 9.99
C LEU A 21 -4.15 -11.51 9.51
N ARG A 22 -5.13 -11.48 8.61
CA ARG A 22 -5.80 -12.68 8.09
C ARG A 22 -5.14 -13.25 6.83
N GLY A 23 -4.18 -12.54 6.25
CA GLY A 23 -3.57 -12.91 4.97
C GLY A 23 -4.47 -12.69 3.75
N SER A 24 -5.60 -11.99 3.89
CA SER A 24 -6.52 -11.68 2.78
C SER A 24 -6.06 -10.53 1.87
N HIS A 25 -4.98 -9.84 2.23
CA HIS A 25 -4.41 -8.73 1.44
C HIS A 25 -4.06 -9.14 -0.01
N LEU A 26 -3.63 -10.38 -0.27
CA LEU A 26 -3.34 -10.85 -1.62
C LEU A 26 -4.58 -10.93 -2.51
N ALA A 27 -5.72 -11.35 -1.93
CA ALA A 27 -6.99 -11.38 -2.65
C ALA A 27 -7.48 -9.96 -2.98
N ALA A 28 -7.28 -9.01 -2.04
CA ALA A 28 -7.57 -7.60 -2.27
C ALA A 28 -6.67 -7.01 -3.37
N LEU A 29 -5.35 -7.28 -3.33
CA LEU A 29 -4.41 -6.84 -4.35
C LEU A 29 -4.81 -7.33 -5.75
N GLU A 30 -5.19 -8.60 -5.87
CA GLU A 30 -5.59 -9.18 -7.16
C GLU A 30 -6.93 -8.62 -7.66
N ALA A 31 -7.87 -8.30 -6.77
CA ALA A 31 -9.09 -7.59 -7.14
C ALA A 31 -8.79 -6.18 -7.66
N ILE A 32 -7.90 -5.44 -6.98
CA ILE A 32 -7.48 -4.10 -7.39
C ILE A 32 -6.72 -4.14 -8.71
N ARG A 33 -5.81 -5.10 -8.89
CA ARG A 33 -5.08 -5.32 -10.16
C ARG A 33 -6.01 -5.48 -11.34
N ARG A 34 -7.06 -6.29 -11.20
CA ARG A 34 -8.08 -6.47 -12.24
C ARG A 34 -8.85 -5.19 -12.55
N ALA A 35 -9.10 -4.34 -11.56
CA ALA A 35 -9.82 -3.08 -11.73
C ALA A 35 -8.93 -1.94 -12.26
N ALA A 36 -7.64 -1.94 -11.93
CA ALA A 36 -6.70 -0.86 -12.26
C ALA A 36 -6.18 -0.93 -13.71
N GLY A 37 -6.38 -2.05 -14.41
CA GLY A 37 -5.87 -2.24 -15.77
C GLY A 37 -4.35 -2.20 -15.81
N ASP A 38 -3.79 -1.38 -16.69
CA ASP A 38 -2.34 -1.28 -16.92
C ASP A 38 -1.62 -0.31 -15.97
N LEU A 39 -2.31 0.27 -14.99
CA LEU A 39 -1.68 1.15 -14.02
C LEU A 39 -0.66 0.40 -13.16
N ARG A 40 0.51 1.01 -12.94
CA ARG A 40 1.51 0.47 -12.01
C ARG A 40 0.92 0.43 -10.60
N LEU A 41 0.78 -0.77 -10.05
CA LEU A 41 0.37 -0.98 -8.67
C LEU A 41 1.58 -1.22 -7.78
N ILE A 42 1.61 -0.57 -6.62
CA ILE A 42 2.61 -0.79 -5.60
C ILE A 42 1.90 -1.40 -4.39
N ASP A 43 2.26 -2.65 -4.09
CA ASP A 43 1.78 -3.37 -2.93
C ASP A 43 2.53 -2.90 -1.67
N THR A 44 1.82 -2.29 -0.72
CA THR A 44 2.42 -1.82 0.53
C THR A 44 2.37 -2.83 1.68
N ALA A 45 1.73 -4.01 1.49
CA ALA A 45 1.64 -5.02 2.54
C ALA A 45 3.00 -5.49 3.06
N PRO A 46 4.03 -5.76 2.21
CA PRO A 46 5.33 -6.23 2.68
C PRO A 46 6.00 -5.33 3.71
N ALA A 47 5.71 -4.02 3.73
CA ALA A 47 6.27 -3.07 4.69
C ALA A 47 5.68 -3.21 6.10
N LEU A 48 4.58 -3.95 6.27
CA LEU A 48 3.76 -3.98 7.48
C LEU A 48 3.47 -5.39 8.01
N LEU A 49 3.82 -6.44 7.25
CA LEU A 49 3.46 -7.83 7.56
C LEU A 49 4.20 -8.43 8.76
N ASP A 50 5.32 -7.84 9.20
CA ASP A 50 6.09 -8.34 10.34
C ASP A 50 5.32 -8.21 11.66
N ASP A 51 4.63 -7.09 11.88
CA ASP A 51 3.68 -6.92 12.99
C ASP A 51 2.61 -5.88 12.65
N PRO A 52 1.52 -6.26 11.96
CA PRO A 52 0.48 -5.33 11.55
C PRO A 52 -0.14 -4.54 12.72
N ARG A 53 -0.19 -5.11 13.94
CA ARG A 53 -0.81 -4.42 15.09
C ARG A 53 -0.01 -3.22 15.56
N ARG A 54 1.31 -3.23 15.32
CA ARG A 54 2.21 -2.15 15.71
C ARG A 54 2.06 -0.91 14.86
N TYR A 55 1.54 -1.02 13.65
CA TYR A 55 1.55 0.05 12.65
C TYR A 55 0.25 0.83 12.51
N TYR A 56 -0.79 0.42 13.22
CA TYR A 56 -2.12 1.05 13.17
C TYR A 56 -2.51 1.57 14.54
N PHE A 57 -3.33 2.60 14.58
CA PHE A 57 -4.06 2.94 15.79
C PHE A 57 -5.11 1.87 16.07
N ARG A 58 -5.30 1.58 17.36
CA ARG A 58 -6.13 0.45 17.82
C ARG A 58 -7.62 0.59 17.47
N TYR A 59 -8.11 1.81 17.24
CA TYR A 59 -9.55 2.10 17.25
C TYR A 59 -10.11 2.70 15.96
N ASP A 60 -9.30 3.20 15.03
CA ASP A 60 -9.79 3.92 13.85
C ASP A 60 -9.34 3.31 12.50
N GLY A 61 -8.41 2.35 12.53
CA GLY A 61 -7.89 1.70 11.32
C GLY A 61 -6.92 2.54 10.50
N HIS A 62 -6.50 3.72 10.99
CA HIS A 62 -5.45 4.52 10.36
C HIS A 62 -4.07 4.02 10.78
N PHE A 63 -3.08 4.30 9.93
CA PHE A 63 -1.67 4.15 10.31
C PHE A 63 -1.34 5.09 11.47
N ASN A 64 -0.52 4.60 12.40
CA ASN A 64 0.19 5.48 13.32
C ASN A 64 1.49 6.00 12.67
N ALA A 65 2.26 6.79 13.42
CA ALA A 65 3.51 7.37 12.90
C ALA A 65 4.49 6.31 12.37
N ALA A 66 4.64 5.18 13.08
CA ALA A 66 5.53 4.10 12.65
C ALA A 66 5.05 3.42 11.36
N GLY A 67 3.73 3.20 11.23
CA GLY A 67 3.15 2.65 10.00
C GLY A 67 3.31 3.59 8.82
N ALA A 68 3.07 4.88 9.02
CA ALA A 68 3.26 5.91 8.00
C ALA A 68 4.72 6.00 7.54
N GLU A 69 5.68 5.93 8.47
CA GLU A 69 7.11 5.93 8.17
C GLU A 69 7.53 4.71 7.34
N ARG A 70 7.06 3.51 7.68
CA ARG A 70 7.34 2.29 6.92
C ARG A 70 6.83 2.36 5.48
N VAL A 71 5.59 2.82 5.30
CA VAL A 71 5.02 3.00 3.96
C VAL A 71 5.79 4.08 3.20
N ALA A 72 6.08 5.22 3.82
CA ALA A 72 6.86 6.28 3.17
C ALA A 72 8.24 5.82 2.70
N ALA A 73 8.95 5.03 3.51
CA ALA A 73 10.24 4.45 3.13
C ALA A 73 10.14 3.51 1.92
N LEU A 74 9.10 2.67 1.88
CA LEU A 74 8.81 1.82 0.71
C LEU A 74 8.56 2.68 -0.53
N LEU A 75 7.72 3.72 -0.42
CA LEU A 75 7.38 4.57 -1.57
C LEU A 75 8.59 5.35 -2.09
N ALA A 76 9.46 5.84 -1.21
CA ALA A 76 10.70 6.49 -1.59
C ALA A 76 11.63 5.53 -2.37
N ALA A 77 11.71 4.27 -1.96
CA ALA A 77 12.49 3.24 -2.64
C ALA A 77 11.89 2.81 -3.99
N GLU A 78 10.59 2.99 -4.20
CA GLU A 78 9.90 2.74 -5.48
C GLU A 78 9.98 3.94 -6.43
N ALA A 79 10.08 5.16 -5.91
CA ALA A 79 10.21 6.40 -6.68
C ALA A 79 11.62 6.59 -7.29
N GLY A 80 12.64 5.97 -6.69
CA GLY A 80 14.00 5.94 -7.24
C GLY A 80 14.25 4.89 -8.32
N ARG A 81 13.22 4.13 -8.74
CA ARG A 81 13.28 3.07 -9.75
C ARG A 81 12.55 3.44 -11.03
#